data_AF-A0A0Q9XKN1-F1
#
_entry.id   AF-A0A0Q9XKN1-F1
#
_cell.length_a   1.000
_cell.length_b   1.000
_cell.length_c   1.000
_cell.angle_alpha   90.00
_cell.angle_beta   90.00
_cell.angle_gamma   90.00
#
_symmetry.space_group_name_H-M   'P 1'
#
loop_
_entity.id
_entity.type
_entity.pdbx_description
1 polymer ?
#
loop_
_entity_poly.entity_id
_entity_poly.type
_entity_poly.pdbx_seq_one_letter_code
_entity_poly.pdbx_strand_id
1 'polypeptide(L)' 'MWSLIKERGEWQGEIWNRRKNGEEYLQWLNISAVKDDTGEDIRYVGTFTDITEEHEKRKHI' A
#
# COMPACT_ATOMS: atom_id res chain seq x y z
N MET A 1 3.44 0.74 9.44
CA MET A 1 3.49 -0.05 8.19
C MET A 1 4.51 -1.18 8.30
N TRP A 2 5.82 -0.92 8.14
CA TRP A 2 6.85 -1.98 8.04
C TRP A 2 6.90 -2.95 9.22
N SER A 3 6.62 -2.51 10.44
CA SER A 3 6.51 -3.41 11.59
C SER A 3 5.42 -4.47 11.42
N LEU A 4 4.23 -4.07 10.93
CA LEU A 4 3.12 -4.98 10.66
C LEU A 4 3.46 -5.96 9.53
N ILE A 5 4.16 -5.49 8.49
CA ILE A 5 4.61 -6.37 7.41
C ILE A 5 5.57 -7.43 7.96
N LYS A 6 6.52 -7.05 8.82
CA LYS A 6 7.48 -7.99 9.43
C LYS A 6 6.82 -8.96 10.41
N GLU A 7 5.84 -8.50 11.17
CA GLU A 7 5.17 -9.32 12.20
C GLU A 7 4.11 -10.24 11.59
N ARG A 8 3.35 -9.75 10.61
CA ARG A 8 2.13 -10.39 10.11
C ARG A 8 2.22 -10.82 8.64
N GLY A 9 3.31 -10.46 7.95
CA GLY A 9 3.49 -10.73 6.54
C GLY A 9 2.67 -9.84 5.61
N GLU A 10 1.92 -8.86 6.13
CA GLU A 10 1.09 -8.00 5.29
C GLU A 10 0.85 -6.61 5.89
N TRP A 11 0.50 -5.68 5.02
CA TRP A 11 -0.05 -4.38 5.40
C TRP A 11 -0.96 -3.87 4.29
N GLN A 12 -2.06 -3.22 4.68
CA GLN A 12 -2.94 -2.53 3.75
C GLN A 12 -3.41 -1.19 4.34
N GLY A 13 -3.60 -0.20 3.49
CA GLY A 13 -4.18 1.08 3.89
C GLY A 13 -4.06 2.19 2.86
N GLU A 14 -4.67 3.33 3.20
CA GLU A 14 -4.61 4.57 2.43
C GLU A 14 -3.31 5.34 2.71
N ILE A 15 -2.58 5.71 1.67
CA ILE A 15 -1.35 6.52 1.74
C ILE A 15 -1.38 7.61 0.68
N TRP A 16 -1.02 8.83 1.07
CA TRP A 16 -0.70 9.90 0.12
C TRP A 16 0.65 9.61 -0.54
N ASN A 17 0.67 9.64 -1.86
CA ASN A 17 1.88 9.45 -2.66
C ASN A 17 2.00 10.56 -3.70
N ARG A 18 3.18 10.66 -4.31
CA ARG A 18 3.48 11.69 -5.30
C ARG A 18 3.88 11.05 -6.61
N ARG A 19 3.19 11.42 -7.68
CA ARG A 19 3.51 11.00 -9.04
C ARG A 19 4.86 11.61 -9.48
N LYS A 20 5.43 11.07 -10.55
CA LYS A 20 6.68 11.58 -11.14
C LYS A 20 6.58 13.06 -11.57
N ASN A 21 5.39 13.51 -11.96
CA ASN A 21 5.10 14.91 -12.33
C ASN A 21 4.95 15.85 -11.11
N GLY A 22 4.99 15.34 -9.88
CA GLY A 22 4.85 16.12 -8.65
C GLY A 22 3.43 16.19 -8.07
N GLU A 23 2.43 15.65 -8.78
CA GLU A 23 1.03 15.60 -8.32
C GLU A 23 0.87 14.65 -7.12
N GLU A 24 0.21 15.12 -6.06
CA GLU A 24 -0.17 14.29 -4.91
C GLU A 24 -1.47 13.54 -5.21
N TYR A 25 -1.49 12.25 -4.91
CA TYR A 25 -2.63 11.37 -5.12
C TYR A 25 -2.78 10.42 -3.94
N LEU A 26 -4.01 10.02 -3.63
CA LEU A 26 -4.28 9.04 -2.59
C LEU A 26 -4.29 7.65 -3.23
N GLN A 27 -3.51 6.73 -2.67
CA GLN A 27 -3.53 5.33 -3.08
C GLN A 27 -3.99 4.43 -1.94
N TRP A 28 -4.79 3.42 -2.28
CA TRP A 28 -4.94 2.23 -1.46
C TRP A 28 -3.80 1.28 -1.80
N LEU A 29 -2.92 1.02 -0.84
CA LEU A 29 -1.75 0.17 -1.02
C LEU A 29 -1.92 -1.11 -0.22
N ASN A 30 -1.71 -2.26 -0.86
CA ASN A 30 -1.59 -3.57 -0.23
C ASN A 30 -0.15 -4.08 -0.45
N ILE A 31 0.50 -4.51 0.63
CA ILE A 31 1.82 -5.12 0.61
C ILE A 31 1.73 -6.49 1.28
N SER A 32 2.26 -7.52 0.63
CA SER A 32 2.40 -8.87 1.18
C SER A 32 3.85 -9.34 1.10
N ALA A 33 4.31 -9.97 2.17
CA ALA A 33 5.58 -10.67 2.23
C ALA A 33 5.44 -12.04 1.57
N VAL A 34 6.39 -12.35 0.68
CA VAL A 34 6.52 -13.66 0.05
C VAL A 34 7.65 -14.38 0.77
N LYS A 35 7.26 -15.36 1.58
CA LYS A 35 8.15 -16.25 2.33
C LYS A 35 8.57 -17.42 1.45
N ASP A 36 9.79 -17.90 1.65
CA ASP A 36 10.22 -19.17 1.08
C ASP A 36 9.81 -20.37 1.95
N ASP A 37 10.19 -21.57 1.50
CA ASP A 37 9.92 -22.82 2.21
C ASP A 37 10.62 -22.90 3.58
N THR A 38 11.56 -21.99 3.87
CA THR A 38 12.24 -21.87 5.17
C THR A 38 11.56 -20.86 6.11
N GLY A 39 10.58 -20.10 5.61
CA GLY A 39 9.84 -19.09 6.35
C GLY A 39 10.52 -17.72 6.38
N GLU A 40 11.65 -17.54 5.69
CA GLU A 40 12.33 -16.26 5.56
C GLU A 40 11.67 -15.39 4.48
N ASP A 41 11.48 -14.10 4.80
CA ASP A 41 10.89 -13.13 3.88
C ASP A 41 11.89 -12.76 2.78
N ILE A 42 11.81 -13.43 1.63
CA ILE A 42 12.71 -13.14 0.51
C ILE A 42 12.28 -11.86 -0.23
N ARG A 43 10.97 -11.62 -0.37
CA ARG A 43 10.42 -10.58 -1.26
C ARG A 43 9.16 -9.94 -0.67
N TYR A 44 8.87 -8.70 -1.09
CA TYR A 44 7.60 -8.04 -0.86
C TYR A 44 6.93 -7.74 -2.20
N VAL A 45 5.64 -8.03 -2.30
CA VAL A 45 4.82 -7.68 -3.46
C VAL A 45 3.84 -6.60 -3.03
N GLY A 46 3.80 -5.51 -3.78
CA GLY A 46 2.88 -4.40 -3.57
C GLY A 46 1.92 -4.26 -4.73
N THR A 47 0.62 -4.13 -4.43
CA THR A 47 -0.39 -3.68 -5.39
C THR A 47 -0.99 -2.38 -4.87
N PHE A 48 -1.25 -1.45 -5.78
CA PHE A 48 -1.87 -0.18 -5.41
C PHE A 48 -3.01 0.16 -6.38
N THR A 49 -4.00 0.85 -5.84
CA THR A 49 -5.09 1.45 -6.61
C THR A 49 -5.12 2.93 -6.29
N ASP A 50 -5.15 3.76 -7.32
CA ASP A 50 -5.43 5.19 -7.14
C ASP A 50 -6.89 5.35 -6.70
N ILE A 51 -7.10 5.98 -5.55
CA ILE A 51 -8.43 6.21 -4.97
C ILE A 51 -8.72 7.70 -4.77
N THR A 52 -7.97 8.57 -5.49
CA THR A 52 -8.07 10.02 -5.33
C THR A 52 -9.49 10.51 -5.67
N GLU A 53 -10.06 10.01 -6.77
CA GLU A 53 -11.41 10.40 -7.19
C GLU A 53 -12.48 9.96 -6.18
N GLU A 54 -12.40 8.73 -5.70
CA GLU A 54 -13.32 8.18 -4.70
C GLU A 54 -13.23 8.96 -3.38
N HIS A 55 -12.02 9.29 -2.95
CA HIS A 55 -11.80 10.05 -1.72
C HIS A 55 -12.32 11.50 -1.82
N GLU A 56 -12.13 12.18 -2.96
CA GLU A 56 -12.69 13.51 -3.17
C GLU A 56 -14.23 13.47 -3.21
N LYS A 57 -14.84 12.43 -3.78
CA LYS A 57 -16.30 12.23 -3.71
C LYS A 57 -16.78 12.03 -2.27
N ARG A 58 -16.05 11.27 -1.44
CA ARG A 58 -16.40 11.05 -0.02
C ARG A 58 -16.37 12.33 0.82
N LYS A 59 -15.51 13.30 0.49
CA LYS A 59 -15.40 14.58 1.22
C LYS A 59 -16.57 15.54 1.02
N HIS A 60 -17.34 15.37 -0.04
CA HIS A 60 -18.42 16.29 -0.43
C HIS A 60 -19.82 15.80 0.02
N ILE A 61 -19.86 14.83 0.94
CA ILE A 61 -21.06 14.31 1.60
C ILE A 61 -21.07 14.83 3.04
#